data_AF-A0A7T3DBV9-F1
#
_entry.id   AF-A0A7T3DBV9-F1
#
_cell.length_a   1.000
_cell.length_b   1.000
_cell.length_c   1.000
_cell.angle_alpha   90.00
_cell.angle_beta   90.00
_cell.angle_gamma   90.00
#
_symmetry.space_group_name_H-M   'P 1'
#
loop_
_entity.id
_entity.type
_entity.pdbx_description
1 polymer ?
#
loop_
_entity_poly.entity_id
_entity_poly.type
_entity_poly.pdbx_seq_one_letter_code
_entity_poly.pdbx_strand_id
1 'polypeptide(L)' 'MSQYAITHVDALHVRRRLVLSAASRAAAQDAVERIYGMPWFMTAVRLSGGAR' A
#
# COMPACT_ATOMS: atom_id res chain seq x y z
N MET A 1 3.33 12.55 9.69
CA MET A 1 2.79 11.68 8.62
C MET A 1 3.28 10.27 8.87
N SER A 2 2.42 9.27 8.67
CA SER A 2 2.76 7.86 8.90
C SER A 2 3.17 7.19 7.60
N GLN A 3 4.12 6.26 7.67
CA GLN A 3 4.47 5.42 6.52
C GLN A 3 3.57 4.19 6.46
N TYR A 4 3.14 3.84 5.26
CA TYR A 4 2.34 2.66 4.97
C TYR A 4 3.07 1.81 3.95
N ALA A 5 3.24 0.53 4.26
CA ALA A 5 3.82 -0.45 3.37
C ALA A 5 2.71 -1.28 2.73
N ILE A 6 2.71 -1.36 1.42
CA ILE A 6 1.79 -2.16 0.60
C ILE A 6 2.59 -3.26 -0.07
N THR A 7 2.26 -4.51 0.25
CA THR A 7 2.85 -5.66 -0.43
C THR A 7 1.83 -6.26 -1.39
N HIS A 8 2.12 -6.25 -2.67
CA HIS A 8 1.18 -6.71 -3.69
C HIS A 8 1.83 -7.57 -4.75
N VAL A 9 1.01 -8.22 -5.58
CA VAL A 9 1.44 -8.97 -6.75
C VAL A 9 1.01 -8.19 -7.99
N ASP A 10 1.94 -7.82 -8.86
CA ASP A 10 1.66 -7.03 -10.05
C ASP A 10 1.05 -7.89 -11.19
N ALA A 11 0.72 -7.27 -12.33
CA ALA A 11 0.18 -7.96 -13.51
C ALA A 11 1.14 -9.01 -14.10
N LEU A 12 2.43 -8.93 -13.78
CA LEU A 12 3.45 -9.92 -14.17
C LEU A 12 3.60 -11.03 -13.11
N HIS A 13 2.69 -11.09 -12.14
CA HIS A 13 2.71 -12.04 -11.03
C HIS A 13 3.94 -11.92 -10.13
N VAL A 14 4.56 -10.74 -10.08
CA VAL A 14 5.73 -10.47 -9.23
C VAL A 14 5.30 -9.78 -7.94
N ARG A 15 5.79 -10.30 -6.80
CA ARG A 15 5.57 -9.67 -5.49
C ARG A 15 6.41 -8.40 -5.36
N ARG A 16 5.77 -7.26 -5.17
CA ARG A 16 6.40 -5.95 -4.97
C ARG A 16 5.98 -5.32 -3.64
N ARG A 17 6.85 -4.44 -3.12
CA ARG A 17 6.59 -3.63 -1.93
C ARG A 17 6.63 -2.15 -2.30
N LEU A 18 5.52 -1.46 -2.10
CA LEU A 18 5.42 -0.01 -2.19
C LEU A 18 5.40 0.56 -0.76
N VAL A 19 6.15 1.64 -0.53
CA VAL A 19 6.08 2.40 0.73
C VAL A 19 5.64 3.81 0.39
N LEU A 20 4.61 4.30 1.05
CA LEU A 20 4.10 5.64 0.85
C LEU A 20 3.82 6.34 2.18
N SER A 21 4.01 7.66 2.19
CA SER A 21 3.69 8.51 3.31
C SER A 21 2.27 9.04 3.15
N ALA A 22 1.41 8.81 4.13
CA ALA A 22 0.04 9.31 4.11
C ALA A 22 -0.37 9.85 5.49
N ALA A 23 -1.35 10.75 5.48
CA ALA A 23 -1.93 11.31 6.71
C ALA A 23 -2.77 10.28 7.46
N SER A 24 -3.39 9.32 6.76
CA SER A 24 -4.26 8.28 7.32
C SER A 24 -4.23 7.01 6.48
N ARG A 25 -4.75 5.91 7.02
CA ARG A 25 -4.91 4.64 6.29
C ARG A 25 -5.83 4.78 5.08
N ALA A 26 -6.93 5.54 5.22
CA ALA A 26 -7.84 5.83 4.12
C ALA A 26 -7.14 6.59 2.99
N ALA A 27 -6.35 7.62 3.33
CA ALA A 27 -5.55 8.33 2.32
C ALA A 27 -4.50 7.44 1.64
N ALA A 28 -3.93 6.47 2.36
CA ALA A 28 -3.04 5.46 1.78
C ALA A 28 -3.78 4.51 0.84
N GLN A 29 -5.02 4.13 1.16
CA GLN A 29 -5.87 3.29 0.31
C GLN A 29 -6.26 4.03 -0.98
N ASP A 30 -6.75 5.27 -0.89
CA ASP A 30 -7.07 6.10 -2.06
C ASP A 30 -5.86 6.28 -2.98
N ALA A 31 -4.67 6.48 -2.42
CA ALA A 31 -3.44 6.59 -3.21
C ALA A 31 -3.12 5.29 -3.96
N VAL A 32 -3.26 4.14 -3.30
CA VAL A 32 -3.05 2.81 -3.90
C VAL A 32 -4.08 2.54 -5.00
N GLU A 33 -5.34 2.92 -4.79
CA GLU A 33 -6.39 2.81 -5.80
C GLU A 33 -6.06 3.63 -7.04
N ARG A 34 -5.59 4.87 -6.88
CA ARG A 34 -5.18 5.71 -8.02
C ARG A 34 -3.98 5.17 -8.78
N ILE A 35 -3.01 4.57 -8.08
CA ILE A 35 -1.78 4.04 -8.70
C ILE A 35 -2.07 2.76 -9.49
N TYR A 36 -2.91 1.87 -8.93
CA TYR A 36 -3.06 0.51 -9.45
C TYR A 36 -4.43 0.19 -10.02
N GLY A 37 -5.44 1.04 -9.80
CA GLY A 37 -6.79 0.90 -10.37
C GLY A 37 -7.59 -0.31 -9.91
N MET A 38 -7.10 -1.10 -8.94
CA MET A 38 -7.72 -2.36 -8.56
C MET A 38 -7.81 -2.54 -7.03
N PRO A 39 -8.97 -2.95 -6.49
CA PRO A 39 -9.26 -2.97 -5.05
C PRO A 39 -8.54 -4.08 -4.26
N TRP A 40 -8.07 -5.15 -4.90
CA TRP A 40 -7.29 -6.21 -4.26
C TRP A 40 -5.99 -5.74 -3.56
N PHE A 41 -5.48 -4.56 -3.91
CA PHE A 41 -4.30 -3.95 -3.26
C PHE A 41 -4.61 -3.22 -1.94
N MET A 42 -5.89 -2.96 -1.64
CA MET A 42 -6.32 -2.26 -0.42
C MET A 42 -6.13 -3.08 0.86
N THR A 43 -6.23 -4.41 0.77
CA THR A 43 -6.05 -5.32 1.91
C THR A 43 -4.57 -5.46 2.31
N ALA A 44 -3.66 -5.08 1.42
CA ALA A 44 -2.23 -5.14 1.61
C ALA A 44 -1.64 -3.90 2.32
N VAL A 45 -2.44 -2.84 2.54
CA VAL A 45 -2.00 -1.62 3.22
C VAL A 45 -1.80 -1.89 4.71
N ARG A 46 -0.53 -2.00 5.13
CA ARG A 46 -0.13 -2.14 6.53
C ARG A 46 0.57 -0.86 6.99
N LEU A 47 0.30 -0.44 8.22
CA LEU A 47 1.09 0.61 8.88
C LEU A 47 2.53 0.14 8.95
N SER A 48 3.45 0.90 8.38
CA SER A 48 4.89 0.69 8.51
C SER A 48 5.33 1.40 9.80
N GLY A 49 4.85 0.89 10.94
CA GLY A 49 5.27 1.29 12.28
C GLY A 49 6.06 0.15 12.90
N GLY A 50 7.29 0.43 13.31
CA GLY A 50 8.36 -0.54 13.58
C GLY A 50 8.04 -1.65 14.59
N ALA A 51 8.41 -2.87 14.21
CA ALA A 51 8.79 -3.96 15.12
C ALA A 51 9.55 -5.03 14.32
N ARG A 52 10.81 -4.73 13.99
CA ARG A 52 12.00 -5.60 14.01
C ARG A 52 13.15 -4.91 13.27
#